data_AF-A0AAU9AG62-F1
#
_entry.id   AF-A0AAU9AG62-F1
#
_cell.length_a   1.000
_cell.length_b   1.000
_cell.length_c   1.000
_cell.angle_alpha   90.00
_cell.angle_beta   90.00
_cell.angle_gamma   90.00
#
_symmetry.space_group_name_H-M   'P 1'
#
loop_
_entity.id
_entity.type
_entity.pdbx_description
1 polymer ?
#
loop_
_entity_poly.entity_id
_entity_poly.type
_entity_poly.pdbx_seq_one_letter_code
_entity_poly.pdbx_strand_id
1 'polypeptide(L)'
;MAKEWALGDTSQRYETGNRGAGTISTGKGDHGGVSYGSYQLSSKTGTLREYLDQSPYRDQFAGMTPATPEFNAKWRELAKTDPAFAQDQHEFIRKTHYDVQVNKLEKRGIDLSDRGPAVQDALWSTSVQFRNLTPGIVEKGLKEKFGNDYKLDKLSDKDIVEAIQDYKIEHNKQLFSKSPKLWDSLEQRAQNEKADLVKLAERERTQGERPDRSDTDKSKPASAREADAERIREAQNALNALGVKDARGHALEADGKLGPRTREAVEAFQKEHGLTANGRLDADTAKAIGTAAQQRSPAGPDMADPSHRYNEMYKQALGGIEKLGPQTGLNDEQKRNAAAAIVYEARVQRPPLDSIDHVVASQDGKKLFAVEGNLQDPSHKRLVADTAQAGAQPVAQSTKALDQDEPQKKQAPEPSQQQQSRPIQV
;
A
#
# COMPACT_ATOMS: atom_id res chain seq x y z
N MET A 1 -16.44 20.10 -0.44
CA MET A 1 -15.49 18.99 -0.68
C MET A 1 -14.18 19.60 -1.11
N ALA A 2 -13.14 19.58 -0.26
CA ALA A 2 -11.81 20.04 -0.67
C ALA A 2 -11.21 18.95 -1.58
N LYS A 3 -10.59 19.34 -2.70
CA LYS A 3 -9.89 18.42 -3.62
C LYS A 3 -8.80 17.69 -2.83
N GLU A 4 -8.87 16.36 -2.76
CA GLU A 4 -7.80 15.53 -2.16
C GLU A 4 -6.51 15.70 -2.98
N TRP A 5 -5.37 15.85 -2.29
CA TRP A 5 -4.07 16.06 -2.92
C TRP A 5 -3.61 14.81 -3.66
N ALA A 6 -3.23 14.97 -4.93
CA ALA A 6 -2.51 14.00 -5.72
C ALA A 6 -1.05 14.45 -5.95
N LEU A 7 -0.13 13.50 -6.05
CA LEU A 7 1.28 13.80 -6.29
C LEU A 7 1.45 14.69 -7.53
N GLY A 8 2.23 15.75 -7.39
CA GLY A 8 2.46 16.74 -8.43
C GLY A 8 1.37 17.80 -8.55
N ASP A 9 0.26 17.76 -7.81
CA ASP A 9 -0.87 18.71 -7.95
C ASP A 9 -0.44 20.17 -7.80
N THR A 10 0.40 20.50 -6.82
CA THR A 10 0.84 21.90 -6.59
C THR A 10 1.71 22.39 -7.74
N SER A 11 2.55 21.49 -8.25
CA SER A 11 3.44 21.73 -9.39
C SER A 11 2.74 21.61 -10.75
N GLN A 12 1.55 21.03 -10.82
CA GLN A 12 0.87 20.64 -12.06
C GLN A 12 0.68 21.83 -13.00
N ARG A 13 0.33 23.01 -12.46
CA ARG A 13 0.20 24.24 -13.26
C ARG A 13 1.51 24.69 -13.88
N TYR A 14 2.65 24.37 -13.28
CA TYR A 14 3.98 24.72 -13.78
C TYR A 14 4.52 23.65 -14.74
N GLU A 15 4.23 22.37 -14.48
CA GLU A 15 4.69 21.27 -15.34
C GLU A 15 3.84 21.11 -16.59
N THR A 16 2.52 21.19 -16.44
CA THR A 16 1.60 20.97 -17.56
C THR A 16 1.10 22.27 -18.15
N GLY A 17 1.16 23.41 -17.44
CA GLY A 17 0.57 24.67 -17.91
C GLY A 17 -0.95 24.57 -18.08
N ASN A 18 -1.62 23.74 -17.26
CA ASN A 18 -3.03 23.35 -17.39
C ASN A 18 -3.37 22.62 -18.70
N ARG A 19 -2.37 22.06 -19.39
CA ARG A 19 -2.58 21.25 -20.61
C ARG A 19 -3.21 19.91 -20.25
N GLY A 20 -4.26 19.56 -20.97
CA GLY A 20 -4.89 18.24 -20.86
C GLY A 20 -4.08 17.16 -21.58
N ALA A 21 -4.40 15.91 -21.29
CA ALA A 21 -3.76 14.73 -21.88
C ALA A 21 -3.85 14.69 -23.42
N GLY A 22 -4.78 15.43 -24.03
CA GLY A 22 -4.97 15.54 -25.47
C GLY A 22 -4.24 16.72 -26.13
N THR A 23 -3.46 17.51 -25.38
CA THR A 23 -2.76 18.67 -25.94
C THR A 23 -1.68 18.22 -26.92
N ILE A 24 -1.64 18.85 -28.10
CA ILE A 24 -0.65 18.60 -29.15
C ILE A 24 -0.12 19.95 -29.62
N SER A 25 1.20 20.16 -29.60
CA SER A 25 1.79 21.41 -30.10
C SER A 25 1.76 21.47 -31.64
N THR A 26 1.74 22.67 -32.22
CA THR A 26 1.62 22.83 -33.68
C THR A 26 2.95 22.63 -34.43
N GLY A 27 4.08 22.60 -33.72
CA GLY A 27 5.41 22.41 -34.31
C GLY A 27 5.88 23.53 -35.25
N LYS A 28 5.14 24.65 -35.38
CA LYS A 28 5.51 25.77 -36.26
C LYS A 28 6.58 26.65 -35.62
N GLY A 29 7.82 26.54 -36.11
CA GLY A 29 8.94 27.44 -35.78
C GLY A 29 9.95 26.91 -34.77
N ASP A 30 9.66 25.79 -34.09
CA ASP A 30 10.54 25.24 -33.07
C ASP A 30 11.35 24.04 -33.56
N HIS A 31 12.62 24.00 -33.16
CA HIS A 31 13.57 22.95 -33.55
C HIS A 31 13.26 21.56 -32.91
N GLY A 32 12.16 21.43 -32.13
CA GLY A 32 11.83 20.30 -31.26
C GLY A 32 10.72 19.35 -31.73
N GLY A 33 10.11 19.57 -32.90
CA GLY A 33 9.02 18.73 -33.42
C GLY A 33 7.69 18.89 -32.67
N VAL A 34 6.74 18.00 -32.93
CA VAL A 34 5.41 17.98 -32.26
C VAL A 34 5.54 17.37 -30.86
N SER A 35 4.90 18.00 -29.88
CA SER A 35 4.89 17.55 -28.48
C SER A 35 3.48 17.20 -28.02
N TYR A 36 3.37 16.14 -27.23
CA TYR A 36 2.10 15.48 -26.91
C TYR A 36 1.81 15.44 -25.42
N GLY A 37 0.53 15.53 -25.08
CA GLY A 37 0.04 15.32 -23.73
C GLY A 37 0.30 16.46 -22.76
N SER A 38 -0.11 16.23 -21.52
CA SER A 38 -0.01 17.19 -20.42
C SER A 38 1.43 17.61 -20.15
N TYR A 39 2.38 16.67 -20.31
CA TYR A 39 3.80 16.88 -20.05
C TYR A 39 4.63 17.22 -21.31
N GLN A 40 3.96 17.45 -22.45
CA GLN A 40 4.61 17.82 -23.72
C GLN A 40 5.76 16.88 -24.12
N LEU A 41 5.45 15.59 -24.19
CA LEU A 41 6.34 14.54 -24.67
C LEU A 41 6.71 14.79 -26.14
N SER A 42 7.98 15.11 -26.40
CA SER A 42 8.45 15.43 -27.75
C SER A 42 8.63 14.17 -28.59
N SER A 43 8.17 14.24 -29.85
CA SER A 43 8.40 13.21 -30.87
C SER A 43 9.86 13.19 -31.38
N LYS A 44 10.59 14.31 -31.25
CA LYS A 44 11.95 14.44 -31.77
C LYS A 44 13.03 14.07 -30.75
N THR A 45 12.83 14.41 -29.47
CA THR A 45 13.81 14.10 -28.40
C THR A 45 13.66 12.70 -27.83
N GLY A 46 12.70 11.90 -28.33
CA GLY A 46 12.53 10.50 -27.98
C GLY A 46 11.61 10.24 -26.78
N THR A 47 11.25 11.26 -25.99
CA THR A 47 10.40 11.08 -24.80
C THR A 47 9.01 10.53 -25.11
N LEU A 48 8.44 10.86 -26.29
CA LEU A 48 7.19 10.26 -26.74
C LEU A 48 7.34 8.76 -27.01
N ARG A 49 8.48 8.36 -27.58
CA ARG A 49 8.79 6.96 -27.86
C ARG A 49 8.99 6.19 -26.57
N GLU A 50 9.76 6.74 -25.62
CA GLU A 50 9.95 6.16 -24.29
C GLU A 50 8.62 5.93 -23.56
N TYR A 51 7.67 6.87 -23.70
CA TYR A 51 6.31 6.73 -23.17
C TYR A 51 5.57 5.58 -23.85
N LEU A 52 5.48 5.59 -25.18
CA LEU A 52 4.77 4.54 -25.92
C LEU A 52 5.36 3.15 -25.69
N ASP A 53 6.68 3.02 -25.52
CA ASP A 53 7.33 1.73 -25.25
C ASP A 53 6.95 1.13 -23.88
N GLN A 54 6.48 1.96 -22.93
CA GLN A 54 6.08 1.54 -21.59
C GLN A 54 4.55 1.59 -21.37
N SER A 55 3.83 2.23 -22.29
CA SER A 55 2.40 2.50 -22.16
C SER A 55 1.57 1.31 -22.61
N PRO A 56 0.47 0.95 -21.90
CA PRO A 56 -0.49 -0.04 -22.37
C PRO A 56 -1.20 0.39 -23.67
N TYR A 57 -1.10 1.67 -24.05
CA TYR A 57 -1.67 2.19 -25.29
C TYR A 57 -0.79 1.97 -26.52
N ARG A 58 0.43 1.43 -26.36
CA ARG A 58 1.41 1.21 -27.44
C ARG A 58 0.80 0.62 -28.70
N ASP A 59 0.07 -0.48 -28.55
CA ASP A 59 -0.47 -1.25 -29.67
C ASP A 59 -1.55 -0.48 -30.43
N GLN A 60 -2.22 0.49 -29.79
CA GLN A 60 -3.20 1.37 -30.43
C GLN A 60 -2.56 2.39 -31.38
N PHE A 61 -1.25 2.62 -31.25
CA PHE A 61 -0.46 3.47 -32.13
C PHE A 61 0.42 2.66 -33.09
N ALA A 62 0.29 1.33 -33.12
CA ALA A 62 1.10 0.48 -33.99
C ALA A 62 0.91 0.84 -35.47
N GLY A 63 2.02 1.03 -36.18
CA GLY A 63 2.02 1.44 -37.59
C GLY A 63 1.74 2.93 -37.83
N MET A 64 1.42 3.72 -36.79
CA MET A 64 1.23 5.16 -36.90
C MET A 64 2.56 5.89 -36.68
N THR A 65 2.81 6.94 -37.46
CA THR A 65 4.01 7.77 -37.29
C THR A 65 3.66 9.00 -36.44
N PRO A 66 4.44 9.34 -35.40
CA PRO A 66 4.25 10.59 -34.68
C PRO A 66 4.28 11.81 -35.60
N ALA A 67 3.57 12.87 -35.21
CA ALA A 67 3.37 14.11 -35.97
C ALA A 67 2.54 13.98 -37.26
N THR A 68 1.82 12.87 -37.49
CA THR A 68 0.87 12.74 -38.61
C THR A 68 -0.58 12.98 -38.18
N PRO A 69 -1.49 13.32 -39.11
CA PRO A 69 -2.92 13.49 -38.82
C PRO A 69 -3.55 12.27 -38.13
N GLU A 70 -3.18 11.06 -38.56
CA GLU A 70 -3.72 9.79 -38.04
C GLU A 70 -3.32 9.60 -36.57
N PHE A 71 -2.04 9.75 -36.27
CA PHE A 71 -1.52 9.67 -34.90
C PHE A 71 -2.16 10.73 -34.00
N ASN A 72 -2.27 11.97 -34.49
CA ASN A 72 -2.85 13.09 -33.75
C ASN A 72 -4.34 12.89 -33.46
N ALA A 73 -5.08 12.29 -34.41
CA ALA A 73 -6.49 11.96 -34.22
C ALA A 73 -6.65 10.90 -33.12
N LYS A 74 -5.87 9.81 -33.19
CA LYS A 74 -5.94 8.73 -32.20
C LYS A 74 -5.55 9.21 -30.79
N TRP A 75 -4.53 10.06 -30.69
CA TRP A 75 -4.11 10.63 -29.40
C TRP A 75 -5.21 11.47 -28.75
N ARG A 76 -5.90 12.33 -29.54
CA ARG A 76 -7.01 13.15 -29.04
C ARG A 76 -8.25 12.33 -28.71
N GLU A 77 -8.52 11.28 -29.49
CA GLU A 77 -9.59 10.33 -29.22
C GLU A 77 -9.38 9.70 -27.83
N LEU A 78 -8.21 9.09 -27.58
CA LEU A 78 -7.89 8.47 -26.30
C LEU A 78 -7.99 9.44 -25.13
N ALA A 79 -7.45 10.65 -25.28
CA ALA A 79 -7.55 11.67 -24.24
C ALA A 79 -8.99 12.13 -23.94
N LYS A 80 -9.94 11.89 -24.86
CA LYS A 80 -11.35 12.23 -24.69
C LYS A 80 -12.16 11.05 -24.17
N THR A 81 -11.87 9.84 -24.64
CA THR A 81 -12.71 8.65 -24.41
C THR A 81 -12.24 7.79 -23.24
N ASP A 82 -10.97 7.89 -22.88
CA ASP A 82 -10.37 7.07 -21.83
C ASP A 82 -9.68 7.94 -20.76
N PRO A 83 -10.33 8.13 -19.59
CA PRO A 83 -9.73 8.85 -18.47
C PRO A 83 -8.41 8.24 -17.99
N ALA A 84 -8.18 6.93 -18.18
CA ALA A 84 -6.94 6.29 -17.79
C ALA A 84 -5.75 6.74 -18.65
N PHE A 85 -5.98 7.32 -19.83
CA PHE A 85 -4.90 7.83 -20.69
C PHE A 85 -4.20 9.04 -20.06
N ALA A 86 -4.94 9.90 -19.35
CA ALA A 86 -4.34 11.01 -18.60
C ALA A 86 -3.51 10.51 -17.41
N GLN A 87 -4.02 9.49 -16.72
CA GLN A 87 -3.32 8.86 -15.60
C GLN A 87 -2.05 8.14 -16.07
N ASP A 88 -2.09 7.45 -17.22
CA ASP A 88 -0.93 6.74 -17.78
C ASP A 88 0.21 7.71 -18.13
N GLN A 89 -0.11 8.89 -18.70
CA GLN A 89 0.88 9.93 -18.94
C GLN A 89 1.52 10.45 -17.65
N HIS A 90 0.71 10.65 -16.60
CA HIS A 90 1.19 11.09 -15.30
C HIS A 90 2.09 10.03 -14.64
N GLU A 91 1.66 8.78 -14.69
CA GLU A 91 2.35 7.63 -14.15
C GLU A 91 3.70 7.37 -14.84
N PHE A 92 3.77 7.57 -16.15
CA PHE A 92 5.02 7.52 -16.89
C PHE A 92 6.04 8.55 -16.37
N ILE A 93 5.60 9.78 -16.08
CA ILE A 93 6.47 10.83 -15.52
C ILE A 93 6.87 10.49 -14.09
N ARG A 94 5.96 9.93 -13.28
CA ARG A 94 6.31 9.43 -11.94
C ARG A 94 7.45 8.42 -12.03
N LYS A 95 7.28 7.38 -12.85
CA LYS A 95 8.27 6.29 -12.99
C LYS A 95 9.60 6.77 -13.54
N THR A 96 9.60 7.61 -14.57
CA THR A 96 10.83 7.96 -15.29
C THR A 96 11.57 9.19 -14.73
N HIS A 97 10.89 10.02 -13.94
CA HIS A 97 11.49 11.22 -13.33
C HIS A 97 11.50 11.11 -11.82
N TYR A 98 10.31 11.04 -11.21
CA TYR A 98 10.15 11.11 -9.76
C TYR A 98 10.82 9.95 -9.04
N ASP A 99 10.37 8.72 -9.30
CA ASP A 99 10.84 7.51 -8.61
C ASP A 99 12.35 7.32 -8.83
N VAL A 100 12.84 7.58 -10.06
CA VAL A 100 14.28 7.50 -10.35
C VAL A 100 15.08 8.47 -9.49
N GLN A 101 14.60 9.70 -9.27
CA GLN A 101 15.34 10.67 -8.48
C GLN A 101 15.21 10.39 -6.97
N VAL A 102 14.04 9.95 -6.49
CA VAL A 102 13.84 9.52 -5.10
C VAL A 102 14.79 8.37 -4.75
N ASN A 103 14.87 7.34 -5.59
CA ASN A 103 15.80 6.22 -5.39
C ASN A 103 17.29 6.68 -5.38
N LYS A 104 17.64 7.71 -6.16
CA LYS A 104 19.01 8.26 -6.14
C LYS A 104 19.31 9.07 -4.88
N LEU A 105 18.32 9.78 -4.34
CA LEU A 105 18.43 10.51 -3.08
C LEU A 105 18.59 9.56 -1.90
N GLU A 106 17.80 8.48 -1.87
CA GLU A 106 17.90 7.43 -0.85
C GLU A 106 19.30 6.80 -0.85
N LYS A 107 19.84 6.45 -2.03
CA LYS A 107 21.22 5.94 -2.19
C LYS A 107 22.30 6.92 -1.74
N ARG A 108 21.98 8.20 -1.60
CA ARG A 108 22.86 9.25 -1.06
C ARG A 108 22.65 9.50 0.45
N GLY A 109 21.79 8.72 1.10
CA GLY A 109 21.47 8.88 2.52
C GLY A 109 20.42 9.97 2.79
N ILE A 110 19.70 10.43 1.76
CA ILE A 110 18.64 11.44 1.88
C ILE A 110 17.31 10.75 1.57
N ASP A 111 16.72 10.09 2.57
CA ASP A 111 15.40 9.50 2.45
C ASP A 111 14.32 10.55 2.76
N LEU A 112 13.49 10.84 1.76
CA LEU A 112 12.37 11.79 1.83
C LEU A 112 11.03 11.09 1.55
N SER A 113 11.01 9.77 1.48
CA SER A 113 9.83 9.01 1.03
C SER A 113 8.66 9.04 2.02
N ASP A 114 8.95 9.34 3.28
CA ASP A 114 8.00 9.48 4.39
C ASP A 114 7.48 10.92 4.58
N ARG A 115 8.02 11.88 3.83
CA ARG A 115 7.68 13.30 3.97
C ARG A 115 6.35 13.67 3.36
N GLY A 116 5.75 14.73 3.91
CA GLY A 116 4.42 15.17 3.56
C GLY A 116 4.29 15.70 2.13
N PRO A 117 3.04 15.92 1.69
CA PRO A 117 2.72 16.26 0.32
C PRO A 117 3.50 17.46 -0.25
N ALA A 118 3.80 18.48 0.57
CA ALA A 118 4.64 19.60 0.14
C ALA A 118 6.06 19.19 -0.32
N VAL A 119 6.71 18.28 0.41
CA VAL A 119 8.04 17.77 0.04
C VAL A 119 7.95 16.88 -1.20
N GLN A 120 6.93 16.02 -1.28
CA GLN A 120 6.73 15.16 -2.46
C GLN A 120 6.49 16.01 -3.72
N ASP A 121 5.72 17.11 -3.65
CA ASP A 121 5.50 18.01 -4.78
C ASP A 121 6.75 18.83 -5.15
N ALA A 122 7.55 19.26 -4.16
CA ALA A 122 8.82 19.91 -4.42
C ALA A 122 9.79 18.97 -5.17
N LEU A 123 9.85 17.71 -4.75
CA LEU A 123 10.63 16.67 -5.40
C LEU A 123 10.10 16.34 -6.80
N TRP A 124 8.78 16.26 -6.97
CA TRP A 124 8.13 16.08 -8.28
C TRP A 124 8.56 17.17 -9.24
N SER A 125 8.29 18.43 -8.91
CA SER A 125 8.68 19.59 -9.72
C SER A 125 10.17 19.56 -10.08
N THR A 126 11.01 19.36 -9.07
CA THR A 126 12.46 19.36 -9.26
C THR A 126 12.90 18.19 -10.14
N SER A 127 12.28 17.02 -10.03
CA SER A 127 12.57 15.84 -10.87
C SER A 127 12.18 16.06 -12.33
N VAL A 128 11.04 16.71 -12.58
CA VAL A 128 10.57 17.00 -13.95
C VAL A 128 11.43 18.08 -14.59
N GLN A 129 11.76 19.13 -13.84
CA GLN A 129 12.53 20.27 -14.35
C GLN A 129 14.02 19.97 -14.55
N PHE A 130 14.65 19.23 -13.62
CA PHE A 130 16.10 19.09 -13.56
C PHE A 130 16.63 17.66 -13.74
N ARG A 131 15.76 16.64 -13.74
CA ARG A 131 16.10 15.23 -13.93
C ARG A 131 17.33 14.80 -13.12
N ASN A 132 18.45 14.50 -13.79
CA ASN A 132 19.65 13.98 -13.14
C ASN A 132 20.34 14.99 -12.19
N LEU A 133 20.03 16.28 -12.27
CA LEU A 133 20.55 17.29 -11.36
C LEU A 133 19.77 17.34 -10.04
N THR A 134 18.56 16.77 -9.97
CA THR A 134 17.68 16.84 -8.79
C THR A 134 18.36 16.37 -7.50
N PRO A 135 19.06 15.21 -7.44
CA PRO A 135 19.69 14.80 -6.19
C PRO A 135 20.74 15.81 -5.70
N GLY A 136 21.47 16.43 -6.64
CA GLY A 136 22.45 17.45 -6.33
C GLY A 136 21.83 18.77 -5.85
N ILE A 137 20.69 19.17 -6.43
CA ILE A 137 19.94 20.36 -6.00
C ILE A 137 19.43 20.20 -4.57
N VAL A 138 18.80 19.06 -4.27
CA VAL A 138 18.26 18.78 -2.92
C VAL A 138 19.39 18.72 -1.89
N GLU A 139 20.44 17.96 -2.16
CA GLU A 139 21.57 17.82 -1.23
C GLU A 139 22.28 19.16 -0.98
N LYS A 140 22.55 19.93 -2.04
CA LYS A 140 23.22 21.22 -1.89
C LYS A 140 22.34 22.24 -1.19
N GLY A 141 21.04 22.29 -1.51
CA GLY A 141 20.10 23.17 -0.83
C GLY A 141 20.02 22.90 0.67
N LEU A 142 19.97 21.61 1.06
CA LEU A 142 19.98 21.22 2.48
C LEU A 142 21.29 21.63 3.16
N LYS A 143 22.44 21.38 2.52
CA LYS A 143 23.76 21.74 3.06
C LYS A 143 23.98 23.24 3.16
N GLU A 144 23.49 24.01 2.20
CA GLU A 144 23.62 25.46 2.17
C GLU A 144 22.75 26.12 3.23
N LYS A 145 21.51 25.64 3.42
CA LYS A 145 20.59 26.19 4.42
C LYS A 145 20.88 25.73 5.86
N PHE A 146 21.32 24.48 6.05
CA PHE A 146 21.45 23.86 7.39
C PHE A 146 22.86 23.39 7.74
N GLY A 147 23.84 23.59 6.87
CA GLY A 147 25.23 23.14 7.06
C GLY A 147 25.44 21.67 6.66
N ASN A 148 26.71 21.24 6.59
CA ASN A 148 27.07 19.89 6.13
C ASN A 148 26.61 18.76 7.05
N ASP A 149 26.39 19.04 8.34
CA ASP A 149 26.05 18.05 9.37
C ASP A 149 24.55 18.07 9.75
N TYR A 150 23.70 18.58 8.85
CA TYR A 150 22.25 18.66 9.09
C TYR A 150 21.66 17.29 9.47
N LYS A 151 20.62 17.32 10.30
CA LYS A 151 19.89 16.13 10.75
C LYS A 151 18.52 16.14 10.10
N LEU A 152 18.33 15.28 9.09
CA LEU A 152 17.11 15.28 8.27
C LEU A 152 15.86 15.06 9.11
N ASP A 153 15.92 14.21 10.14
CA ASP A 153 14.83 13.94 11.10
C ASP A 153 14.43 15.16 11.96
N LYS A 154 15.27 16.20 12.02
CA LYS A 154 14.99 17.46 12.72
C LYS A 154 14.39 18.54 11.83
N LEU A 155 14.40 18.34 10.52
CA LEU A 155 13.86 19.31 9.56
C LEU A 155 12.36 19.05 9.34
N SER A 156 11.59 20.13 9.34
CA SER A 156 10.18 20.09 8.93
C SER A 156 10.03 20.02 7.42
N ASP A 157 8.84 19.68 6.94
CA ASP A 157 8.54 19.68 5.51
C ASP A 157 8.72 21.08 4.90
N LYS A 158 8.38 22.14 5.65
CA LYS A 158 8.66 23.52 5.25
C LYS A 158 10.16 23.77 5.10
N ASP A 159 10.98 23.32 6.05
CA ASP A 159 12.44 23.50 6.01
C ASP A 159 13.06 22.87 4.75
N ILE A 160 12.62 21.65 4.43
CA ILE A 160 13.09 20.89 3.26
C ILE A 160 12.62 21.58 1.96
N VAL A 161 11.34 21.98 1.88
CA VAL A 161 10.79 22.71 0.73
C VAL A 161 11.56 24.01 0.50
N GLU A 162 11.79 24.78 1.56
CA GLU A 162 12.55 26.02 1.44
C GLU A 162 13.98 25.76 1.00
N ALA A 163 14.69 24.77 1.56
CA ALA A 163 16.04 24.43 1.13
C ALA A 163 16.13 24.10 -0.36
N ILE A 164 15.19 23.33 -0.90
CA ILE A 164 15.16 22.96 -2.32
C ILE A 164 14.87 24.19 -3.19
N GLN A 165 13.87 24.98 -2.82
CA GLN A 165 13.42 26.10 -3.65
C GLN A 165 14.36 27.31 -3.56
N ASP A 166 14.95 27.58 -2.40
CA ASP A 166 15.96 28.63 -2.20
C ASP A 166 17.17 28.35 -3.08
N TYR A 167 17.65 27.11 -3.10
CA TYR A 167 18.74 26.71 -3.99
C TYR A 167 18.38 26.94 -5.47
N LYS A 168 17.16 26.59 -5.90
CA LYS A 168 16.70 26.83 -7.27
C LYS A 168 16.69 28.33 -7.63
N ILE A 169 16.29 29.19 -6.70
CA ILE A 169 16.21 30.64 -6.88
C ILE A 169 17.62 31.25 -6.93
N GLU A 170 18.45 30.99 -5.91
CA GLU A 170 19.77 31.60 -5.75
C GLU A 170 20.75 31.13 -6.82
N HIS A 171 20.63 29.88 -7.27
CA HIS A 171 21.47 29.31 -8.33
C HIS A 171 20.82 29.31 -9.70
N ASN A 172 19.69 30.01 -9.91
CA ASN A 172 18.94 30.02 -11.17
C ASN A 172 19.83 30.32 -12.39
N LYS A 173 20.68 31.35 -12.30
CA LYS A 173 21.60 31.74 -13.39
C LYS A 173 22.65 30.67 -13.70
N GLN A 174 23.10 29.92 -12.70
CA GLN A 174 24.06 28.84 -12.85
C GLN A 174 23.38 27.61 -13.48
N LEU A 175 22.22 27.23 -12.94
CA LEU A 175 21.40 26.11 -13.39
C LEU A 175 20.94 26.29 -14.85
N PHE A 176 20.64 27.52 -15.26
CA PHE A 176 20.19 27.88 -16.60
C PHE A 176 21.17 28.77 -17.35
N SER A 177 22.47 28.56 -17.17
CA SER A 177 23.54 29.35 -17.83
C SER A 177 23.44 29.39 -19.36
N LYS A 178 22.85 28.35 -19.97
CA LYS A 178 22.62 28.26 -21.43
C LYS A 178 21.36 29.00 -21.91
N SER A 179 20.56 29.58 -21.01
CA SER A 179 19.27 30.20 -21.35
C SER A 179 19.06 31.53 -20.61
N PRO A 180 19.95 32.52 -20.77
CA PRO A 180 19.92 33.77 -20.02
C PRO A 180 18.62 34.58 -20.21
N LYS A 181 18.00 34.49 -21.39
CA LYS A 181 16.71 35.14 -21.67
C LYS A 181 15.54 34.60 -20.84
N LEU A 182 15.70 33.44 -20.20
CA LEU A 182 14.67 32.80 -19.39
C LEU A 182 14.91 32.96 -17.88
N TRP A 183 16.00 33.62 -17.45
CA TRP A 183 16.34 33.70 -16.03
C TRP A 183 15.22 34.30 -15.18
N ASP A 184 14.70 35.47 -15.56
CA ASP A 184 13.68 36.16 -14.77
C ASP A 184 12.39 35.32 -14.65
N SER A 185 11.96 34.66 -15.72
CA SER A 185 10.75 33.84 -15.71
C SER A 185 10.91 32.53 -14.93
N LEU A 186 12.09 31.91 -14.98
CA LEU A 186 12.41 30.70 -14.22
C LEU A 186 12.58 30.98 -12.74
N GLU A 187 13.17 32.12 -12.39
CA GLU A 187 13.29 32.59 -11.01
C GLU A 187 11.90 32.89 -10.43
N GLN A 188 11.08 33.65 -11.16
CA GLN A 188 9.71 33.96 -10.74
C GLN A 188 8.87 32.69 -10.58
N ARG A 189 9.05 31.68 -11.45
CA ARG A 189 8.43 30.36 -11.29
C ARG A 189 8.85 29.72 -9.98
N ALA A 190 10.14 29.66 -9.69
CA ALA A 190 10.65 29.03 -8.47
C ALA A 190 10.16 29.75 -7.19
N GLN A 191 10.07 31.09 -7.22
CA GLN A 191 9.49 31.90 -6.13
C GLN A 191 8.00 31.61 -5.92
N ASN A 192 7.21 31.57 -7.01
CA ASN A 192 5.77 31.30 -6.93
C ASN A 192 5.51 29.88 -6.41
N GLU A 193 6.25 28.91 -6.93
CA GLU A 193 6.17 27.52 -6.50
C GLU A 193 6.58 27.37 -5.02
N LYS A 194 7.64 28.05 -4.57
CA LYS A 194 8.03 28.11 -3.16
C LYS A 194 6.86 28.59 -2.30
N ALA A 195 6.24 29.72 -2.68
CA ALA A 195 5.14 30.28 -1.91
C ALA A 195 3.96 29.30 -1.80
N ASP A 196 3.67 28.56 -2.85
CA ASP A 196 2.55 27.61 -2.88
C ASP A 196 2.84 26.31 -2.12
N LEU A 197 4.08 25.79 -2.20
CA LEU A 197 4.53 24.62 -1.44
C LEU A 197 4.70 24.93 0.04
N VAL A 198 5.18 26.12 0.41
CA VAL A 198 5.24 26.56 1.81
C VAL A 198 3.83 26.70 2.37
N LYS A 199 2.88 27.28 1.62
CA LYS A 199 1.46 27.30 2.03
C LYS A 199 0.87 25.90 2.14
N LEU A 200 1.34 24.93 1.34
CA LEU A 200 0.91 23.54 1.46
C LEU A 200 1.48 22.91 2.75
N ALA A 201 2.78 23.05 3.01
CA ALA A 201 3.44 22.59 4.23
C ALA A 201 2.83 23.24 5.50
N GLU A 202 2.50 24.52 5.44
CA GLU A 202 1.82 25.24 6.51
C GLU A 202 0.36 24.81 6.67
N ARG A 203 -0.33 24.48 5.58
CA ARG A 203 -1.68 23.89 5.64
C ARG A 203 -1.66 22.49 6.24
N GLU A 204 -0.67 21.68 5.93
CA GLU A 204 -0.46 20.37 6.55
C GLU A 204 -0.19 20.51 8.04
N ARG A 205 0.65 21.48 8.41
CA ARG A 205 0.91 21.83 9.81
C ARG A 205 -0.34 22.34 10.53
N THR A 206 -1.10 23.25 9.92
CA THR A 206 -2.29 23.88 10.53
C THR A 206 -3.54 23.01 10.49
N GLN A 207 -3.68 22.10 9.53
CA GLN A 207 -4.66 21.01 9.58
C GLN A 207 -4.29 19.99 10.67
N GLY A 208 -3.02 19.94 11.08
CA GLY A 208 -2.59 19.33 12.33
C GLY A 208 -2.68 20.23 13.58
N GLU A 209 -3.12 21.51 13.49
CA GLU A 209 -3.20 22.48 14.61
C GLU A 209 -4.57 23.22 14.73
N ARG A 210 -5.67 22.82 14.05
CA ARG A 210 -7.02 23.41 14.25
C ARG A 210 -7.75 22.83 15.48
N PRO A 211 -8.33 23.64 16.39
CA PRO A 211 -9.08 23.16 17.56
C PRO A 211 -10.54 22.88 17.19
N ASP A 212 -10.74 21.87 16.35
CA ASP A 212 -11.86 20.94 16.37
C ASP A 212 -11.46 19.82 15.41
N ARG A 213 -11.12 18.66 15.99
CA ARG A 213 -10.51 17.47 15.36
C ARG A 213 -9.02 17.56 14.95
N SER A 214 -8.13 17.82 15.90
CA SER A 214 -6.89 17.04 16.10
C SER A 214 -6.00 17.72 17.15
N ASP A 215 -6.11 17.25 18.39
CA ASP A 215 -5.04 17.34 19.37
C ASP A 215 -4.72 15.90 19.78
N THR A 216 -3.98 15.17 18.93
CA THR A 216 -3.35 13.86 19.26
C THR A 216 -2.33 13.43 18.19
N ASP A 217 -1.39 14.30 17.78
CA ASP A 217 -0.17 13.81 17.09
C ASP A 217 1.14 14.29 17.74
N LYS A 218 1.07 15.08 18.80
CA LYS A 218 2.21 15.25 19.74
C LYS A 218 1.91 14.78 21.16
N SER A 219 0.78 14.11 21.34
CA SER A 219 0.35 13.41 22.55
C SER A 219 -0.36 12.08 22.22
N LYS A 220 -0.14 11.48 21.04
CA LYS A 220 -0.66 10.12 20.76
C LYS A 220 0.10 9.14 21.67
N PRO A 221 -0.59 8.39 22.56
CA PRO A 221 0.07 7.38 23.38
C PRO A 221 0.79 6.39 22.47
N ALA A 222 1.93 5.83 22.92
CA ALA A 222 2.71 4.85 22.15
C ALA A 222 1.82 3.79 21.46
N SER A 223 0.74 3.40 22.14
CA SER A 223 -0.28 2.46 21.67
C SER A 223 -0.96 2.80 20.34
N ALA A 224 -1.13 4.08 19.99
CA ALA A 224 -1.85 4.47 18.78
C ALA A 224 -0.93 4.59 17.54
N ARG A 225 0.36 4.89 17.75
CA ARG A 225 1.37 4.76 16.69
C ARG A 225 1.72 3.30 16.41
N GLU A 226 1.74 2.50 17.47
CA GLU A 226 1.81 1.05 17.37
C GLU A 226 0.61 0.50 16.61
N ALA A 227 -0.62 0.99 16.88
CA ALA A 227 -1.81 0.56 16.14
C ALA A 227 -1.78 0.93 14.64
N ASP A 228 -1.31 2.13 14.28
CA ASP A 228 -1.17 2.51 12.86
C ASP A 228 -0.05 1.71 12.16
N ALA A 229 1.08 1.51 12.83
CA ALA A 229 2.17 0.67 12.32
C ALA A 229 1.74 -0.79 12.19
N GLU A 230 0.95 -1.30 13.13
CA GLU A 230 0.38 -2.65 13.08
C GLU A 230 -0.60 -2.79 11.92
N ARG A 231 -1.50 -1.82 11.73
CA ARG A 231 -2.42 -1.83 10.58
C ARG A 231 -1.68 -1.83 9.23
N ILE A 232 -0.58 -1.06 9.13
CA ILE A 232 0.25 -1.06 7.92
C ILE A 232 0.97 -2.40 7.76
N ARG A 233 1.47 -2.99 8.85
CA ARG A 233 2.13 -4.30 8.87
C ARG A 233 1.18 -5.42 8.46
N GLU A 234 -0.04 -5.42 8.99
CA GLU A 234 -1.12 -6.33 8.61
C GLU A 234 -1.41 -6.23 7.11
N ALA A 235 -1.52 -5.01 6.58
CA ALA A 235 -1.74 -4.82 5.14
C ALA A 235 -0.55 -5.30 4.29
N GLN A 236 0.70 -5.04 4.72
CA GLN A 236 1.91 -5.54 4.05
C GLN A 236 1.93 -7.08 4.03
N ASN A 237 1.60 -7.71 5.16
CA ASN A 237 1.49 -9.17 5.27
C ASN A 237 0.37 -9.72 4.38
N ALA A 238 -0.80 -9.10 4.37
CA ALA A 238 -1.93 -9.50 3.55
C ALA A 238 -1.62 -9.37 2.04
N LEU A 239 -0.99 -8.26 1.63
CA LEU A 239 -0.52 -8.07 0.25
C LEU A 239 0.51 -9.14 -0.16
N ASN A 240 1.47 -9.46 0.71
CA ASN A 240 2.42 -10.54 0.47
C ASN A 240 1.72 -11.91 0.33
N ALA A 241 0.73 -12.20 1.20
CA ALA A 241 -0.06 -13.43 1.14
C ALA A 241 -0.90 -13.53 -0.13
N LEU A 242 -1.39 -12.38 -0.62
CA LEU A 242 -2.04 -12.26 -1.92
C LEU A 242 -1.08 -12.44 -3.10
N GLY A 243 0.24 -12.52 -2.86
CA GLY A 243 1.26 -12.56 -3.90
C GLY A 243 1.47 -11.21 -4.60
N VAL A 244 0.93 -10.12 -4.04
CA VAL A 244 1.16 -8.76 -4.53
C VAL A 244 2.57 -8.34 -4.11
N LYS A 245 3.34 -7.89 -5.10
CA LYS A 245 4.74 -7.52 -4.95
C LYS A 245 4.93 -6.05 -5.34
N ASP A 246 6.09 -5.50 -5.01
CA ASP A 246 6.46 -4.18 -5.51
C ASP A 246 6.62 -4.18 -7.05
N ALA A 247 6.80 -3.00 -7.67
CA ALA A 247 6.93 -2.88 -9.11
C ALA A 247 8.15 -3.63 -9.69
N ARG A 248 9.09 -4.05 -8.84
CA ARG A 248 10.30 -4.81 -9.19
C ARG A 248 10.13 -6.31 -8.95
N GLY A 249 8.96 -6.77 -8.50
CA GLY A 249 8.66 -8.18 -8.25
C GLY A 249 9.26 -8.72 -6.95
N HIS A 250 9.64 -7.86 -6.00
CA HIS A 250 10.08 -8.28 -4.67
C HIS A 250 8.92 -8.26 -3.68
N ALA A 251 8.97 -9.16 -2.70
CA ALA A 251 8.04 -9.14 -1.57
C ALA A 251 8.23 -7.86 -0.75
N LEU A 252 7.13 -7.41 -0.14
CA LEU A 252 7.13 -6.28 0.79
C LEU A 252 7.79 -6.69 2.11
N GLU A 253 8.52 -5.75 2.71
CA GLU A 253 8.92 -5.89 4.11
C GLU A 253 7.75 -5.44 4.99
N ALA A 254 7.35 -6.28 5.94
CA ALA A 254 6.27 -6.00 6.88
C ALA A 254 6.76 -5.14 8.06
N ASP A 255 7.37 -4.00 7.74
CA ASP A 255 8.01 -3.11 8.70
C ASP A 255 7.04 -2.12 9.38
N GLY A 256 5.77 -2.11 8.95
CA GLY A 256 4.74 -1.19 9.43
C GLY A 256 4.84 0.22 8.86
N LYS A 257 5.60 0.42 7.78
CA LYS A 257 5.79 1.72 7.12
C LYS A 257 5.14 1.76 5.75
N LEU A 258 4.34 2.79 5.49
CA LEU A 258 3.74 3.02 4.18
C LEU A 258 4.74 3.73 3.24
N GLY A 259 5.86 3.06 2.94
CA GLY A 259 6.90 3.55 2.03
C GLY A 259 6.56 3.33 0.54
N PRO A 260 7.43 3.76 -0.40
CA PRO A 260 7.16 3.70 -1.84
C PRO A 260 6.82 2.29 -2.32
N ARG A 261 7.55 1.28 -1.85
CA ARG A 261 7.32 -0.13 -2.18
C ARG A 261 5.93 -0.60 -1.74
N THR A 262 5.51 -0.22 -0.52
CA THR A 262 4.17 -0.56 -0.01
C THR A 262 3.08 0.22 -0.75
N ARG A 263 3.30 1.51 -1.08
CA ARG A 263 2.34 2.30 -1.87
C ARG A 263 2.16 1.73 -3.28
N GLU A 264 3.25 1.32 -3.93
CA GLU A 264 3.20 0.65 -5.25
C GLU A 264 2.39 -0.65 -5.19
N ALA A 265 2.59 -1.47 -4.17
CA ALA A 265 1.84 -2.72 -4.01
C ALA A 265 0.37 -2.47 -3.66
N VAL A 266 0.07 -1.47 -2.82
CA VAL A 266 -1.31 -1.03 -2.53
C VAL A 266 -1.98 -0.53 -3.80
N GLU A 267 -1.29 0.27 -4.61
CA GLU A 267 -1.80 0.79 -5.88
C GLU A 267 -2.06 -0.35 -6.88
N ALA A 268 -1.14 -1.31 -6.99
CA ALA A 268 -1.31 -2.49 -7.83
C ALA A 268 -2.53 -3.32 -7.41
N PHE A 269 -2.70 -3.55 -6.10
CA PHE A 269 -3.88 -4.20 -5.55
C PHE A 269 -5.16 -3.41 -5.85
N GLN A 270 -5.16 -2.10 -5.61
CA GLN A 270 -6.30 -1.24 -5.89
C GLN A 270 -6.70 -1.32 -7.38
N LYS A 271 -5.73 -1.32 -8.29
CA LYS A 271 -5.96 -1.46 -9.72
C LYS A 271 -6.56 -2.83 -10.10
N GLU A 272 -6.05 -3.91 -9.52
CA GLU A 272 -6.54 -5.28 -9.75
C GLU A 272 -7.97 -5.47 -9.22
N HIS A 273 -8.33 -4.78 -8.13
CA HIS A 273 -9.61 -4.90 -7.43
C HIS A 273 -10.62 -3.76 -7.76
N GLY A 274 -10.35 -2.93 -8.77
CA GLY A 274 -11.27 -1.88 -9.23
C GLY A 274 -11.49 -0.72 -8.25
N LEU A 275 -10.56 -0.52 -7.31
CA LEU A 275 -10.51 0.62 -6.41
C LEU A 275 -9.78 1.80 -7.05
N THR A 276 -9.85 2.97 -6.41
CA THR A 276 -9.03 4.12 -6.80
C THR A 276 -7.56 3.81 -6.54
N ALA A 277 -6.80 3.56 -7.60
CA ALA A 277 -5.36 3.27 -7.57
C ALA A 277 -4.54 4.54 -7.24
N ASN A 278 -4.50 4.91 -5.97
CA ASN A 278 -3.79 6.07 -5.44
C ASN A 278 -2.65 5.70 -4.47
N GLY A 279 -2.44 4.41 -4.23
CA GLY A 279 -1.41 3.88 -3.33
C GLY A 279 -1.64 4.17 -1.85
N ARG A 280 -2.83 4.64 -1.46
CA ARG A 280 -3.18 4.98 -0.07
C ARG A 280 -3.83 3.80 0.62
N LEU A 281 -3.39 3.52 1.85
CA LEU A 281 -4.02 2.51 2.71
C LEU A 281 -5.17 3.13 3.54
N ASP A 282 -6.20 3.61 2.85
CA ASP A 282 -7.43 4.06 3.51
C ASP A 282 -8.26 2.89 4.08
N ALA A 283 -9.36 3.19 4.76
CA ALA A 283 -10.16 2.18 5.44
C ALA A 283 -10.76 1.16 4.45
N ASP A 284 -11.22 1.64 3.29
CA ASP A 284 -11.83 0.80 2.25
C ASP A 284 -10.79 -0.08 1.58
N THR A 285 -9.60 0.46 1.30
CA THR A 285 -8.47 -0.29 0.75
C THR A 285 -7.94 -1.32 1.73
N ALA A 286 -7.76 -0.97 3.01
CA ALA A 286 -7.34 -1.93 4.03
C ALA A 286 -8.36 -3.07 4.19
N LYS A 287 -9.66 -2.73 4.19
CA LYS A 287 -10.74 -3.72 4.24
C LYS A 287 -10.75 -4.62 3.01
N ALA A 288 -10.56 -4.05 1.82
CA ALA A 288 -10.50 -4.82 0.58
C ALA A 288 -9.28 -5.75 0.55
N ILE A 289 -8.10 -5.29 0.96
CA ILE A 289 -6.88 -6.10 1.10
C ILE A 289 -7.13 -7.27 2.07
N GLY A 290 -7.70 -6.98 3.24
CA GLY A 290 -8.04 -8.01 4.23
C GLY A 290 -9.05 -9.03 3.68
N THR A 291 -10.12 -8.57 3.04
CA THR A 291 -11.14 -9.43 2.44
C THR A 291 -10.56 -10.30 1.33
N ALA A 292 -9.73 -9.73 0.47
CA ALA A 292 -9.08 -10.47 -0.61
C ALA A 292 -8.08 -11.49 -0.05
N ALA A 293 -7.31 -11.13 0.98
CA ALA A 293 -6.37 -12.06 1.63
C ALA A 293 -7.11 -13.22 2.31
N GLN A 294 -8.28 -12.96 2.90
CA GLN A 294 -9.19 -13.99 3.41
C GLN A 294 -9.73 -14.89 2.28
N GLN A 295 -10.03 -14.33 1.10
CA GLN A 295 -10.55 -15.08 -0.05
C GLN A 295 -9.48 -15.87 -0.82
N ARG A 296 -8.24 -15.40 -0.84
CA ARG A 296 -7.10 -16.02 -1.55
C ARG A 296 -6.26 -16.94 -0.66
N SER A 297 -6.51 -16.92 0.64
CA SER A 297 -5.98 -17.94 1.56
C SER A 297 -6.46 -19.31 1.06
N PRO A 298 -5.56 -20.26 0.77
CA PRO A 298 -5.95 -21.60 0.29
C PRO A 298 -6.58 -22.48 1.39
N ALA A 299 -6.85 -21.92 2.56
CA ALA A 299 -7.71 -22.46 3.60
C ALA A 299 -8.83 -21.43 3.81
N GLY A 300 -10.07 -21.88 3.95
CA GLY A 300 -11.23 -21.01 4.19
C GLY A 300 -11.11 -20.17 5.48
N PRO A 301 -12.21 -19.56 5.97
CA PRO A 301 -12.19 -18.80 7.22
C PRO A 301 -11.52 -19.63 8.32
N ASP A 302 -10.55 -19.06 9.04
CA ASP A 302 -9.89 -19.77 10.13
C ASP A 302 -10.82 -19.88 11.36
N MET A 303 -10.45 -20.68 12.37
CA MET A 303 -11.29 -20.86 13.55
C MET A 303 -11.59 -19.56 14.33
N ALA A 304 -10.78 -18.52 14.20
CA ALA A 304 -11.02 -17.24 14.85
C ALA A 304 -12.03 -16.37 14.07
N ASP A 305 -12.28 -16.68 12.81
CA ASP A 305 -13.28 -15.99 11.99
C ASP A 305 -14.72 -16.30 12.45
N PRO A 306 -15.60 -15.29 12.64
CA PRO A 306 -16.99 -15.49 13.06
C PRO A 306 -17.83 -16.40 12.16
N SER A 307 -17.47 -16.56 10.90
CA SER A 307 -18.17 -17.41 9.93
C SER A 307 -17.75 -18.88 10.01
N HIS A 308 -16.68 -19.21 10.76
CA HIS A 308 -16.20 -20.57 10.87
C HIS A 308 -17.09 -21.42 11.80
N ARG A 309 -17.37 -22.67 11.41
CA ARG A 309 -18.24 -23.61 12.15
C ARG A 309 -17.80 -23.86 13.60
N TYR A 310 -16.52 -23.67 13.90
CA TYR A 310 -15.93 -23.86 15.24
C TYR A 310 -15.61 -22.57 15.98
N ASN A 311 -16.06 -21.42 15.48
CA ASN A 311 -15.77 -20.14 16.10
C ASN A 311 -16.29 -20.02 17.54
N GLU A 312 -17.46 -20.60 17.83
CA GLU A 312 -18.01 -20.59 19.19
C GLU A 312 -17.16 -21.40 20.17
N MET A 313 -16.68 -22.58 19.77
CA MET A 313 -15.78 -23.40 20.59
C MET A 313 -14.39 -22.73 20.74
N TYR A 314 -13.94 -22.02 19.71
CA TYR A 314 -12.73 -21.19 19.80
C TYR A 314 -12.88 -20.05 20.81
N LYS A 315 -14.00 -19.32 20.81
CA LYS A 315 -14.30 -18.28 21.81
C LYS A 315 -14.36 -18.84 23.23
N GLN A 316 -14.95 -20.02 23.39
CA GLN A 316 -15.00 -20.75 24.66
C GLN A 316 -13.58 -21.06 25.19
N ALA A 317 -12.72 -21.63 24.34
CA ALA A 317 -11.33 -21.92 24.69
C ALA A 317 -10.56 -20.64 25.04
N LEU A 318 -10.64 -19.62 24.18
CA LEU A 318 -9.94 -18.35 24.38
C LEU A 318 -10.37 -17.66 25.68
N GLY A 319 -11.68 -17.53 25.91
CA GLY A 319 -12.21 -16.95 27.14
C GLY A 319 -11.86 -17.75 28.40
N GLY A 320 -11.68 -19.07 28.28
CA GLY A 320 -11.15 -19.91 29.34
C GLY A 320 -9.68 -19.60 29.65
N ILE A 321 -8.83 -19.52 28.62
CA ILE A 321 -7.39 -19.20 28.76
C ILE A 321 -7.20 -17.80 29.33
N GLU A 322 -7.98 -16.81 28.87
CA GLU A 322 -7.90 -15.43 29.35
C GLU A 322 -8.18 -15.31 30.86
N LYS A 323 -9.10 -16.12 31.39
CA LYS A 323 -9.41 -16.16 32.83
C LYS A 323 -8.28 -16.71 33.70
N LEU A 324 -7.32 -17.45 33.11
CA LEU A 324 -6.15 -17.96 33.83
C LEU A 324 -5.11 -16.85 34.12
N GLY A 325 -5.22 -15.71 33.44
CA GLY A 325 -4.32 -14.59 33.65
C GLY A 325 -2.85 -14.93 33.38
N PRO A 326 -1.89 -14.36 34.14
CA PRO A 326 -0.46 -14.50 33.86
C PRO A 326 0.13 -15.88 34.16
N GLN A 327 -0.64 -16.81 34.76
CA GLN A 327 -0.16 -18.13 35.18
C GLN A 327 0.42 -18.96 34.03
N THR A 328 -0.08 -18.77 32.81
CA THR A 328 0.36 -19.51 31.62
C THR A 328 1.57 -18.87 30.93
N GLY A 329 1.90 -17.61 31.25
CA GLY A 329 2.96 -16.85 30.59
C GLY A 329 2.70 -16.52 29.11
N LEU A 330 1.49 -16.79 28.58
CA LEU A 330 1.15 -16.54 27.18
C LEU A 330 0.82 -15.07 26.93
N ASN A 331 1.36 -14.50 25.85
CA ASN A 331 0.90 -13.22 25.30
C ASN A 331 -0.43 -13.39 24.53
N ASP A 332 -1.03 -12.29 24.06
CA ASP A 332 -2.37 -12.35 23.46
C ASP A 332 -2.43 -13.14 22.15
N GLU A 333 -1.39 -13.09 21.32
CA GLU A 333 -1.29 -13.92 20.12
C GLU A 333 -1.18 -15.41 20.48
N GLN A 334 -0.33 -15.73 21.46
CA GLN A 334 -0.14 -17.08 21.94
C GLN A 334 -1.39 -17.67 22.59
N LYS A 335 -2.23 -16.85 23.25
CA LYS A 335 -3.55 -17.29 23.75
C LYS A 335 -4.49 -17.68 22.62
N ARG A 336 -4.51 -16.90 21.53
CA ARG A 336 -5.30 -17.21 20.32
C ARG A 336 -4.84 -18.51 19.67
N ASN A 337 -3.53 -18.66 19.52
CA ASN A 337 -2.91 -19.89 19.01
C ASN A 337 -3.28 -21.10 19.88
N ALA A 338 -3.13 -20.98 21.20
CA ALA A 338 -3.45 -22.04 22.14
C ALA A 338 -4.94 -22.40 22.14
N ALA A 339 -5.84 -21.42 21.99
CA ALA A 339 -7.27 -21.67 21.85
C ALA A 339 -7.58 -22.51 20.59
N ALA A 340 -7.00 -22.17 19.44
CA ALA A 340 -7.21 -22.93 18.20
C ALA A 340 -6.60 -24.35 18.28
N ALA A 341 -5.45 -24.51 18.91
CA ALA A 341 -4.84 -25.82 19.15
C ALA A 341 -5.72 -26.70 20.06
N ILE A 342 -6.29 -26.12 21.12
CA ILE A 342 -7.24 -26.83 22.00
C ILE A 342 -8.50 -27.26 21.23
N VAL A 343 -9.06 -26.41 20.36
CA VAL A 343 -10.23 -26.78 19.54
C VAL A 343 -9.89 -27.93 18.60
N TYR A 344 -8.72 -27.87 17.94
CA TYR A 344 -8.24 -28.99 17.13
C TYR A 344 -8.19 -30.29 17.93
N GLU A 345 -7.47 -30.30 19.06
CA GLU A 345 -7.35 -31.49 19.92
C GLU A 345 -8.71 -31.98 20.43
N ALA A 346 -9.61 -31.07 20.80
CA ALA A 346 -10.95 -31.36 21.30
C ALA A 346 -11.79 -32.14 20.29
N ARG A 347 -11.62 -31.84 19.00
CA ARG A 347 -12.41 -32.43 17.91
C ARG A 347 -11.80 -33.70 17.34
N VAL A 348 -10.48 -33.85 17.37
CA VAL A 348 -9.79 -35.04 16.84
C VAL A 348 -9.67 -36.18 17.87
N GLN A 349 -9.68 -35.86 19.18
CA GLN A 349 -9.66 -36.88 20.22
C GLN A 349 -10.91 -37.79 20.20
N ARG A 350 -10.82 -38.94 20.87
CA ARG A 350 -11.89 -39.95 20.91
C ARG A 350 -12.25 -40.31 22.36
N PRO A 351 -13.50 -40.07 22.80
CA PRO A 351 -14.57 -39.36 22.11
C PRO A 351 -14.26 -37.85 21.96
N PRO A 352 -14.77 -37.18 20.90
CA PRO A 352 -14.60 -35.74 20.77
C PRO A 352 -15.39 -34.98 21.84
N LEU A 353 -14.98 -33.74 22.09
CA LEU A 353 -15.68 -32.76 22.92
C LEU A 353 -16.60 -31.94 22.02
N ASP A 354 -17.83 -31.71 22.45
CA ASP A 354 -18.83 -30.92 21.73
C ASP A 354 -18.87 -29.45 22.20
N SER A 355 -18.39 -29.17 23.42
CA SER A 355 -18.08 -27.81 23.91
C SER A 355 -16.79 -27.75 24.73
N ILE A 356 -16.36 -26.52 25.07
CA ILE A 356 -15.33 -26.25 26.07
C ILE A 356 -15.96 -25.34 27.13
N ASP A 357 -16.36 -25.92 28.26
CA ASP A 357 -17.02 -25.17 29.32
C ASP A 357 -16.01 -24.50 30.26
N HIS A 358 -14.86 -25.14 30.46
CA HIS A 358 -13.76 -24.64 31.29
C HIS A 358 -12.40 -24.89 30.64
N VAL A 359 -11.45 -23.97 30.91
CA VAL A 359 -10.02 -24.20 30.70
C VAL A 359 -9.31 -23.99 32.03
N VAL A 360 -8.45 -24.94 32.40
CA VAL A 360 -7.68 -24.91 33.66
C VAL A 360 -6.19 -25.08 33.33
N ALA A 361 -5.29 -24.40 34.04
CA ALA A 361 -3.85 -24.62 33.93
C ALA A 361 -3.33 -25.57 35.02
N SER A 362 -2.27 -26.32 34.72
CA SER A 362 -1.46 -26.97 35.76
C SER A 362 -0.83 -25.94 36.71
N GLN A 363 -0.42 -26.39 37.90
CA GLN A 363 0.23 -25.52 38.89
C GLN A 363 1.45 -24.77 38.33
N ASP A 364 2.21 -25.42 37.44
CA ASP A 364 3.38 -24.84 36.78
C ASP A 364 3.07 -24.07 35.48
N GLY A 365 1.79 -23.98 35.10
CA GLY A 365 1.34 -23.29 33.90
C GLY A 365 1.71 -23.97 32.58
N LYS A 366 2.36 -25.14 32.61
CA LYS A 366 2.86 -25.82 31.40
C LYS A 366 1.80 -26.63 30.66
N LYS A 367 0.68 -26.97 31.32
CA LYS A 367 -0.41 -27.73 30.70
C LYS A 367 -1.73 -26.97 30.79
N LEU A 368 -2.49 -26.99 29.71
CA LEU A 368 -3.87 -26.53 29.66
C LEU A 368 -4.80 -27.74 29.60
N PHE A 369 -5.86 -27.70 30.41
CA PHE A 369 -6.90 -28.71 30.48
C PHE A 369 -8.20 -28.08 29.98
N ALA A 370 -8.68 -28.47 28.81
CA ALA A 370 -10.02 -28.10 28.37
C ALA A 370 -11.03 -29.15 28.84
N VAL A 371 -12.13 -28.70 29.42
CA VAL A 371 -13.13 -29.55 30.08
C VAL A 371 -14.52 -29.26 29.52
N GLU A 372 -15.23 -30.33 29.16
CA GLU A 372 -16.66 -30.34 28.85
C GLU A 372 -17.42 -30.92 30.04
N GLY A 373 -18.42 -30.19 30.51
CA GLY A 373 -19.18 -30.47 31.73
C GLY A 373 -18.65 -29.75 32.96
N ASN A 374 -19.35 -29.97 34.09
CA ASN A 374 -19.00 -29.36 35.37
C ASN A 374 -17.71 -30.00 35.94
N LEU A 375 -16.78 -29.16 36.44
CA LEU A 375 -15.51 -29.61 37.03
C LEU A 375 -15.65 -30.61 38.20
N GLN A 376 -16.79 -30.61 38.90
CA GLN A 376 -17.06 -31.52 40.02
C GLN A 376 -17.82 -32.78 39.59
N ASP A 377 -18.29 -32.83 38.34
CA ASP A 377 -18.97 -34.01 37.81
C ASP A 377 -17.94 -35.08 37.40
N PRO A 378 -17.99 -36.30 37.96
CA PRO A 378 -17.08 -37.38 37.57
C PRO A 378 -17.17 -37.78 36.09
N SER A 379 -18.27 -37.42 35.41
CA SER A 379 -18.51 -37.71 34.00
C SER A 379 -17.99 -36.63 33.03
N HIS A 380 -17.33 -35.58 33.53
CA HIS A 380 -16.73 -34.56 32.67
C HIS A 380 -15.74 -35.18 31.68
N LYS A 381 -15.69 -34.65 30.46
CA LYS A 381 -14.66 -35.01 29.48
C LYS A 381 -13.55 -33.96 29.52
N ARG A 382 -12.30 -34.40 29.32
CA ARG A 382 -11.17 -33.46 29.28
C ARG A 382 -10.12 -33.88 28.26
N LEU A 383 -9.41 -32.88 27.76
CA LEU A 383 -8.13 -33.05 27.05
C LEU A 383 -7.02 -32.31 27.78
N VAL A 384 -5.78 -32.61 27.39
CA VAL A 384 -4.59 -31.94 27.93
C VAL A 384 -3.71 -31.51 26.77
N ALA A 385 -3.45 -30.20 26.69
CA ALA A 385 -2.54 -29.60 25.72
C ALA A 385 -1.28 -29.06 26.43
N ASP A 386 -0.13 -29.17 25.78
CA ASP A 386 1.09 -28.47 26.21
C ASP A 386 0.97 -26.98 25.90
N THR A 387 1.21 -26.12 26.89
CA THR A 387 0.92 -24.68 26.80
C THR A 387 1.86 -23.98 25.82
N ALA A 388 3.14 -24.36 25.81
CA ALA A 388 4.13 -23.73 24.94
C ALA A 388 3.92 -24.18 23.48
N GLN A 389 3.67 -25.48 23.27
CA GLN A 389 3.38 -26.00 21.94
C GLN A 389 2.08 -25.42 21.37
N ALA A 390 1.01 -25.38 22.17
CA ALA A 390 -0.27 -24.82 21.77
C ALA A 390 -0.15 -23.33 21.43
N GLY A 391 0.60 -22.55 22.22
CA GLY A 391 0.82 -21.12 21.97
C GLY A 391 1.70 -20.82 20.76
N ALA A 392 2.55 -21.77 20.35
CA ALA A 392 3.43 -21.61 19.20
C ALA A 392 2.77 -21.98 17.86
N GLN A 393 1.61 -22.64 17.86
CA GLN A 393 0.94 -23.10 16.64
C GLN A 393 -0.08 -22.07 16.14
N PRO A 394 0.14 -21.44 14.96
CA PRO A 394 -0.78 -20.43 14.44
C PRO A 394 -2.21 -20.95 14.24
N VAL A 395 -3.20 -20.10 14.49
CA VAL A 395 -4.64 -20.41 14.29
C VAL A 395 -4.92 -21.04 12.93
N ALA A 396 -4.34 -20.49 11.86
CA ALA A 396 -4.51 -21.02 10.49
C ALA A 396 -3.96 -22.45 10.34
N GLN A 397 -2.87 -22.78 11.03
CA GLN A 397 -2.29 -24.13 10.99
C GLN A 397 -3.17 -25.14 11.75
N SER A 398 -3.67 -24.77 12.93
CA SER A 398 -4.65 -25.58 13.67
C SER A 398 -5.94 -25.76 12.88
N THR A 399 -6.40 -24.73 12.18
CA THR A 399 -7.60 -24.81 11.31
C THR A 399 -7.41 -25.81 10.19
N LYS A 400 -6.30 -25.69 9.46
CA LYS A 400 -5.97 -26.62 8.39
C LYS A 400 -5.82 -28.06 8.89
N ALA A 401 -5.21 -28.26 10.05
CA ALA A 401 -5.08 -29.59 10.65
C ALA A 401 -6.45 -30.17 11.01
N LEU A 402 -7.36 -29.35 11.57
CA LEU A 402 -8.71 -29.80 11.91
C LEU A 402 -9.51 -30.21 10.67
N ASP A 403 -9.43 -29.43 9.59
CA ASP A 403 -10.12 -29.74 8.33
C ASP A 403 -9.62 -31.05 7.70
N GLN A 404 -8.36 -31.42 7.93
CA GLN A 404 -7.75 -32.64 7.43
C GLN A 404 -8.05 -33.86 8.30
N ASP A 405 -8.00 -33.70 9.63
CA ASP A 405 -8.01 -34.81 10.58
C ASP A 405 -9.40 -35.09 11.18
N GLU A 406 -10.34 -34.15 11.08
CA GLU A 406 -11.71 -34.41 11.52
C GLU A 406 -12.33 -35.50 10.62
N PRO A 407 -12.92 -36.57 11.18
CA PRO A 407 -13.66 -37.55 10.40
C PRO A 407 -14.80 -36.87 9.64
N GLN A 408 -14.60 -36.60 8.35
CA GLN A 408 -15.69 -36.20 7.47
C GLN A 408 -16.83 -37.21 7.59
N LYS A 409 -18.05 -36.76 7.91
CA LYS A 409 -19.25 -37.43 7.41
C LYS A 409 -19.09 -37.45 5.89
N LYS A 410 -18.58 -38.56 5.34
CA LYS A 410 -18.57 -38.82 3.90
C LYS A 410 -19.97 -38.51 3.39
N GLN A 411 -20.07 -37.52 2.50
CA GLN A 411 -21.27 -37.27 1.73
C GLN A 411 -21.71 -38.59 1.10
N ALA A 412 -22.98 -38.94 1.32
CA ALA A 412 -23.59 -40.09 0.66
C ALA A 412 -23.47 -39.90 -0.87
N PRO A 413 -23.21 -40.96 -1.65
CA PRO A 413 -23.20 -40.86 -3.10
C PRO A 413 -24.57 -40.37 -3.58
N GLU A 414 -24.60 -39.36 -4.43
CA GLU A 414 -25.81 -38.93 -5.14
C GLU A 414 -26.45 -40.13 -5.87
N PRO A 415 -27.79 -40.24 -5.91
CA PRO A 415 -28.44 -41.26 -6.71
C PRO A 415 -28.17 -40.99 -8.18
N SER A 416 -27.42 -41.91 -8.80
CA SER A 416 -27.16 -41.99 -10.23
C SER A 416 -28.44 -41.78 -11.04
N GLN A 417 -28.44 -40.74 -11.85
CA GLN A 417 -29.49 -40.47 -12.83
C GLN A 417 -29.72 -41.72 -13.69
N GLN A 418 -30.94 -42.22 -13.64
CA GLN A 418 -31.43 -43.27 -14.50
C GLN A 418 -31.21 -42.88 -15.96
N GLN A 419 -30.31 -43.60 -16.64
CA GLN A 419 -30.37 -43.75 -18.09
C GLN A 419 -31.72 -44.41 -18.43
N GLN A 420 -32.70 -43.59 -18.78
CA GLN A 420 -33.85 -44.04 -19.57
C GLN A 420 -33.35 -44.39 -20.97
N SER A 421 -32.98 -45.65 -21.15
CA SER A 421 -32.94 -46.28 -22.45
C SER A 421 -33.43 -47.71 -22.32
N ARG A 422 -34.71 -47.92 -22.66
CA ARG A 422 -35.28 -49.23 -23.02
C ARG A 422 -36.48 -49.01 -23.95
N PRO A 423 -36.86 -49.98 -24.81
CA PRO A 423 -36.15 -51.21 -25.18
C PRO A 423 -36.07 -51.41 -26.72
N ILE A 424 -35.15 -52.29 -27.15
CA ILE A 424 -35.37 -53.11 -28.34
C ILE A 424 -35.80 -54.48 -27.82
N GLN A 425 -36.90 -55.04 -28.33
CA GLN A 425 -36.98 -56.47 -28.55
C GLN A 425 -38.06 -56.84 -29.58
N VAL A 426 -37.58 -57.59 -30.57
CA VAL A 426 -38.21 -58.60 -31.45
C VAL A 426 -39.37 -58.19 -32.34
#